data_AF-A0A7K3LY88-F1
#
_entry.id   AF-A0A7K3LY88-F1
#
_cell.length_a   1.000
_cell.length_b   1.000
_cell.length_c   1.000
_cell.angle_alpha   90.00
_cell.angle_beta   90.00
_cell.angle_gamma   90.00
#
_symmetry.space_group_name_H-M   'P 1'
#
loop_
_entity.id
_entity.type
_entity.pdbx_description
1 polymer ?
#
loop_
_entity_poly.entity_id
_entity_poly.type
_entity_poly.pdbx_seq_one_letter_code
_entity_poly.pdbx_strand_id
1 'polypeptide(L)' 'MESLISWCADCGQHAVFDAVPDASPAEFLCRGCDAAAIVEYSPSVTAPSLSAVA' A
#
# COMPACT_ATOMS: atom_id res chain seq x y z
N MET A 1 2.94 -15.56 6.24
CA MET A 1 2.32 -14.65 5.25
C MET A 1 2.14 -13.32 5.95
N GLU A 2 2.85 -12.31 5.47
CA GLU A 2 2.70 -10.95 5.97
C GLU A 2 1.39 -10.36 5.42
N SER A 3 0.64 -9.68 6.28
CA SER A 3 -0.58 -8.97 5.90
C SER A 3 -0.57 -7.58 6.52
N LEU A 4 -1.18 -6.62 5.82
CA LEU A 4 -1.30 -5.25 6.27
C LEU A 4 -2.74 -4.77 6.13
N ILE A 5 -3.16 -3.84 6.98
CA ILE A 5 -4.48 -3.20 6.88
C ILE A 5 -4.25 -1.82 6.27
N SER A 6 -4.88 -1.58 5.12
CA SER A 6 -4.80 -0.30 4.41
C SER A 6 -6.13 0.05 3.75
N TRP A 7 -6.28 1.29 3.29
CA TRP A 7 -7.44 1.70 2.51
C TRP A 7 -7.39 1.08 1.11
N CYS A 8 -8.44 0.35 0.73
CA CYS A 8 -8.60 -0.17 -0.61
C CYS A 8 -9.53 0.76 -1.41
N ALA A 9 -9.01 1.34 -2.49
CA ALA A 9 -9.78 2.24 -3.35
C ALA A 9 -10.95 1.54 -4.06
N ASP A 10 -10.75 0.27 -4.44
CA ASP A 10 -11.76 -0.53 -5.15
C ASP A 10 -12.93 -0.91 -4.23
N CYS A 11 -12.60 -1.41 -3.04
CA CYS A 11 -13.57 -1.73 -2.01
C CYS A 11 -14.17 -0.45 -1.33
N GLY A 12 -13.54 0.72 -1.48
CA GLY A 12 -13.97 1.97 -0.83
C GLY A 12 -13.95 1.93 0.70
N GLN A 13 -13.09 1.09 1.29
CA GLN A 13 -12.98 0.90 2.74
C GLN A 13 -11.60 0.40 3.15
N HIS A 14 -11.31 0.38 4.45
CA HIS A 14 -10.15 -0.32 4.99
C HIS A 14 -10.31 -1.83 4.80
N ALA A 15 -9.30 -2.47 4.24
CA ALA A 15 -9.26 -3.90 4.00
C ALA A 15 -7.90 -4.49 4.38
N VAL A 16 -7.90 -5.81 4.59
CA VAL A 16 -6.67 -6.58 4.77
C VAL A 16 -6.07 -6.86 3.40
N PHE A 17 -4.77 -6.66 3.29
CA PHE A 17 -3.98 -6.93 2.10
C PHE A 17 -2.99 -8.05 2.43
N ASP A 18 -3.07 -9.15 1.70
CA ASP A 18 -2.15 -10.29 1.82
C ASP A 18 -0.99 -10.12 0.85
N ALA A 19 0.25 -10.26 1.34
CA ALA A 19 1.43 -10.23 0.48
C ALA A 19 1.43 -11.43 -0.46
N VAL A 20 1.70 -11.20 -1.74
CA VAL A 20 1.86 -12.27 -2.73
C VAL A 20 3.26 -12.88 -2.54
N PRO A 21 3.36 -14.17 -2.21
CA PRO A 21 4.66 -14.84 -2.11
C PRO A 21 5.34 -14.84 -3.49
N ASP A 22 6.66 -14.66 -3.50
CA ASP A 22 7.50 -14.68 -4.71
C ASP A 22 7.21 -13.55 -5.74
N ALA A 23 6.40 -12.55 -5.39
CA ALA A 23 6.23 -11.35 -6.22
C ALA A 23 7.47 -10.44 -6.14
N SER A 24 7.90 -9.92 -7.30
CA SER A 24 8.99 -8.95 -7.42
C SER A 24 8.67 -7.97 -8.55
N PRO A 25 8.22 -6.74 -8.25
CA PRO A 25 8.21 -6.05 -6.94
C PRO A 25 7.24 -6.63 -5.92
N ALA A 26 7.29 -6.16 -4.67
CA ALA A 26 6.36 -6.60 -3.62
C ALA A 26 4.91 -6.22 -3.98
N GLU A 27 4.09 -7.24 -4.16
CA GLU A 27 2.66 -7.11 -4.51
C GLU A 27 1.80 -7.55 -3.33
N PHE A 28 0.68 -6.86 -3.15
CA PHE A 28 -0.30 -7.17 -2.12
C PHE A 28 -1.70 -7.25 -2.72
N LEU A 29 -2.48 -8.25 -2.29
CA LEU A 29 -3.85 -8.46 -2.75
C LEU A 29 -4.84 -8.09 -1.66
N CYS A 30 -5.79 -7.21 -1.99
CA CYS A 30 -6.90 -6.88 -1.11
C CYS A 30 -7.81 -8.10 -0.94
N ARG A 31 -7.99 -8.58 0.29
CA ARG A 31 -8.81 -9.75 0.59
C ARG A 31 -10.32 -9.56 0.36
N GLY A 32 -10.77 -8.31 0.21
CA GLY A 32 -12.18 -7.97 0.05
C GLY A 32 -12.66 -7.95 -1.40
N CYS A 33 -11.78 -7.61 -2.35
CA CYS A 33 -12.11 -7.41 -3.76
C CYS A 33 -11.05 -7.99 -4.71
N ASP A 34 -10.02 -8.66 -4.18
CA ASP A 34 -8.88 -9.23 -4.91
C ASP A 34 -8.09 -8.19 -5.75
N ALA A 35 -8.24 -6.90 -5.41
CA ALA A 35 -7.52 -5.82 -6.05
C ALA A 35 -6.02 -5.88 -5.71
N ALA A 36 -5.17 -5.86 -6.74
CA ALA A 36 -3.72 -5.84 -6.57
C ALA A 36 -3.21 -4.42 -6.31
N ALA A 37 -2.37 -4.28 -5.29
CA ALA A 37 -1.62 -3.07 -4.97
C ALA A 37 -0.12 -3.38 -5.08
N ILE A 38 0.55 -2.68 -5.99
CA ILE A 38 2.02 -2.72 -6.09
C ILE A 38 2.56 -1.68 -5.12
N VAL A 39 3.26 -2.12 -4.08
CA VAL A 39 3.97 -1.18 -3.20
C VAL A 39 5.34 -0.95 -3.83
N GLU A 40 5.42 0.04 -4.72
CA GLU A 40 6.72 0.59 -5.05
C GLU A 40 7.30 1.19 -3.78
N TYR A 41 8.32 0.53 -3.22
CA TYR A 41 9.19 1.12 -2.21
C TYR A 41 9.86 2.33 -2.87
N SER A 42 9.19 3.48 -2.84
CA SER A 42 9.82 4.76 -3.09
C SER A 42 10.61 5.10 -1.84
N PRO A 43 11.96 5.08 -1.83
CA PRO A 43 12.74 5.59 -0.70
C PRO A 43 12.60 7.11 -0.49
N SER A 44 11.61 7.75 -1.09
CA SER A 44 11.41 9.19 -1.11
C SER A 44 10.45 9.66 -0.02
N VAL A 45 10.88 9.65 1.24
CA VAL A 45 10.63 10.79 2.15
C VAL A 45 11.78 10.89 3.15
N THR A 46 12.90 11.47 2.70
CA THR A 46 13.71 12.29 3.60
C THR A 46 12.87 13.49 4.01
N ALA A 47 12.35 13.47 5.24
CA ALA A 47 11.88 14.61 6.05
C ALA A 47 10.76 15.54 5.49
N PRO A 48 9.87 16.05 6.37
CA PRO A 48 8.73 16.88 5.96
C PRO A 48 9.22 18.24 5.43
N SER A 49 8.85 18.58 4.19
CA SER A 49 8.92 19.97 3.72
C SER A 49 7.82 20.77 4.41
N LEU A 50 8.14 21.39 5.55
CA LEU A 50 7.34 22.46 6.14
C LEU A 50 7.33 23.64 5.16
N SER A 51 6.36 23.67 4.24
CA SER A 51 6.03 24.89 3.50
C SER A 51 4.84 25.55 4.18
N ALA A 52 5.11 26.35 5.21
CA ALA A 52 4.24 27.44 5.62
C ALA A 52 4.68 28.68 4.83
N VAL A 53 3.88 29.10 3.85
CA VAL A 53 4.02 30.42 3.24
C VAL A 53 3.11 31.36 4.01
N ALA A 54 3.72 32.42 4.57
CA ALA A 54 3.05 33.54 5.21
C ALA A 54 2.43 34.50 4.17
#